data_AF-A0A1G1W8F5-F1
#
_entry.id   AF-A0A1G1W8F5-F1
#
_cell.length_a   1.000
_cell.length_b   1.000
_cell.length_c   1.000
_cell.angle_alpha   90.00
_cell.angle_beta   90.00
_cell.angle_gamma   90.00
#
_symmetry.space_group_name_H-M   'P 1'
#
loop_
_entity.id
_entity.type
_entity.pdbx_description
1 polymer ?
#
loop_
_entity_poly.entity_id
_entity_poly.type
_entity_poly.pdbx_seq_one_letter_code
_entity_poly.pdbx_strand_id
1 'polypeptide(L)'
;MKQDFLFKLTNGVYRVTNLFPKEEPLKFKIREMALEIFTDFISASPNPGVKTLEEVTPQICSSIDIITGLFDLSEACGWVNSKNFSVLREGYDKVKQYLQNHNLTENQPLLGSRKEKIREFLNSNGGAPTREILEFLGGGMSKRTLRRELGELVRDGAIERMGRCNQIYYKTLQKTEIS
;
A
#
# COMPACT_ATOMS: atom_id res chain seq x y z
N MET A 1 2.02 1.62 -1.34
CA MET A 1 2.24 1.95 -2.77
C MET A 1 0.87 2.11 -3.43
N LYS A 2 0.68 3.09 -4.31
CA LYS A 2 -0.63 3.26 -5.00
C LYS A 2 -0.68 2.38 -6.25
N GLN A 3 -1.84 1.81 -6.55
CA GLN A 3 -2.10 1.08 -7.81
C GLN A 3 -1.68 1.89 -9.06
N ASP A 4 -1.80 3.22 -9.00
CA ASP A 4 -1.35 4.15 -10.04
C ASP A 4 0.16 4.02 -10.36
N PHE A 5 1.00 3.68 -9.38
CA PHE A 5 2.42 3.47 -9.61
C PHE A 5 2.67 2.25 -10.50
N LEU A 6 2.04 1.12 -10.18
CA LEU A 6 2.21 -0.12 -10.93
C LEU A 6 1.60 0.02 -12.34
N PHE A 7 0.45 0.71 -12.46
CA PHE A 7 -0.13 1.04 -13.77
C PHE A 7 0.83 1.86 -14.66
N LYS A 8 1.52 2.86 -14.08
CA LYS A 8 2.54 3.64 -14.81
C LYS A 8 3.74 2.79 -15.19
N LEU A 9 4.17 1.87 -14.32
CA LEU A 9 5.28 0.96 -14.59
C LEU A 9 4.94 0.00 -15.74
N THR A 10 3.75 -0.62 -15.70
CA THR A 10 3.25 -1.47 -16.80
C THR A 10 3.20 -0.69 -18.12
N ASN A 11 2.68 0.55 -18.12
CA ASN A 11 2.73 1.39 -19.33
C ASN A 11 4.15 1.70 -19.79
N GLY A 12 5.09 1.89 -18.86
CA GLY A 12 6.52 2.02 -19.16
C GLY A 12 7.07 0.82 -19.91
N VAL A 13 6.73 -0.40 -19.49
CA VAL A 13 7.11 -1.64 -20.19
C VAL A 13 6.59 -1.64 -21.62
N TYR A 14 5.33 -1.26 -21.84
CA TYR A 14 4.77 -1.19 -23.20
C TYR A 14 5.50 -0.18 -24.09
N ARG A 15 5.87 0.99 -23.53
CA ARG A 15 6.63 2.01 -24.26
C ARG A 15 8.02 1.52 -24.66
N VAL A 16 8.73 0.87 -23.75
CA VAL A 16 10.06 0.30 -24.01
C VAL A 16 9.99 -0.81 -25.05
N THR A 17 9.06 -1.75 -24.87
CA THR A 17 8.91 -2.89 -25.78
C THR A 17 8.30 -2.53 -27.15
N ASN A 18 7.75 -1.32 -27.32
CA ASN A 18 7.34 -0.82 -28.64
C ASN A 18 8.54 -0.58 -29.58
N LEU A 19 9.74 -0.41 -29.01
CA LEU A 19 10.97 -0.21 -29.77
C LEU A 19 11.58 -1.54 -30.27
N PHE A 20 11.04 -2.67 -29.86
CA PHE A 20 11.50 -4.00 -30.29
C PHE A 20 11.03 -4.29 -31.72
N PRO A 21 11.69 -5.21 -32.44
CA PRO A 21 11.18 -5.72 -33.71
C PRO A 21 9.72 -6.18 -33.61
N LYS A 22 8.96 -6.01 -34.70
CA LYS A 22 7.49 -6.07 -34.66
C LYS A 22 6.95 -7.40 -34.09
N GLU A 23 7.57 -8.52 -34.48
CA GLU A 23 7.14 -9.89 -34.19
C GLU A 23 8.09 -10.60 -33.21
N GLU A 24 8.88 -9.84 -32.47
CA GLU A 24 9.84 -10.40 -31.51
C GLU A 24 9.11 -11.13 -30.37
N PRO A 25 9.36 -12.44 -30.13
CA PRO A 25 8.72 -13.17 -29.04
C PRO A 25 8.95 -12.56 -27.66
N LEU A 26 10.16 -12.03 -27.42
CA LEU A 26 10.55 -11.45 -26.13
C LEU A 26 9.68 -10.23 -25.75
N LYS A 27 9.26 -9.45 -26.75
CA LYS A 27 8.33 -8.31 -26.59
C LYS A 27 7.03 -8.75 -25.93
N PHE A 28 6.43 -9.83 -26.42
CA PHE A 28 5.16 -10.32 -25.92
C PHE A 28 5.32 -10.94 -24.54
N LYS A 29 6.38 -11.73 -24.33
CA LYS A 29 6.64 -12.36 -23.04
C LYS A 29 6.85 -11.36 -21.91
N ILE A 30 7.59 -10.28 -22.17
CA ILE A 30 7.79 -9.20 -21.21
C ILE A 30 6.47 -8.49 -20.85
N ARG A 31 5.61 -8.25 -21.84
CA ARG A 31 4.31 -7.60 -21.62
C ARG A 31 3.37 -8.48 -20.81
N GLU A 32 3.32 -9.76 -21.14
CA GLU A 32 2.55 -10.76 -20.39
C GLU A 32 3.01 -10.77 -18.92
N MET A 33 4.31 -10.87 -18.67
CA MET A 33 4.85 -10.85 -17.31
C MET A 33 4.54 -9.55 -16.56
N ALA A 34 4.60 -8.39 -17.23
CA ALA A 34 4.22 -7.11 -16.63
C ALA A 34 2.72 -7.04 -16.27
N LEU A 35 1.87 -7.69 -17.06
CA LEU A 35 0.44 -7.82 -16.77
C LEU A 35 0.20 -8.79 -15.61
N GLU A 36 0.88 -9.94 -15.56
CA GLU A 36 0.79 -10.91 -14.45
C GLU A 36 1.11 -10.25 -13.11
N ILE A 37 2.23 -9.51 -13.04
CA ILE A 37 2.60 -8.74 -11.84
C ILE A 37 1.50 -7.74 -11.46
N PHE A 38 0.91 -7.06 -12.45
CA PHE A 38 -0.17 -6.10 -12.21
C PHE A 38 -1.43 -6.78 -11.71
N THR A 39 -1.85 -7.89 -12.34
CA THR A 39 -3.05 -8.64 -11.98
C THR A 39 -2.94 -9.25 -10.59
N ASP A 40 -1.80 -9.84 -10.25
CA ASP A 40 -1.57 -10.42 -8.94
C ASP A 40 -1.63 -9.36 -7.85
N PHE A 41 -1.05 -8.18 -8.11
CA PHE A 41 -1.08 -7.07 -7.17
C PHE A 41 -2.49 -6.51 -6.93
N ILE A 42 -3.29 -6.31 -7.99
CA ILE A 42 -4.64 -5.74 -7.84
C ILE A 42 -5.67 -6.75 -7.33
N SER A 43 -5.39 -8.05 -7.49
CA SER A 43 -6.28 -9.12 -7.02
C SER A 43 -6.15 -9.34 -5.52
N ALA A 44 -5.06 -8.87 -4.90
CA ALA A 44 -4.87 -8.95 -3.46
C ALA A 44 -5.88 -8.05 -2.73
N SER A 45 -6.54 -8.61 -1.72
CA SER A 45 -7.52 -7.87 -0.92
C SER A 45 -7.59 -8.44 0.51
N PRO A 46 -7.86 -7.61 1.54
CA PRO A 46 -8.08 -8.10 2.90
C PRO A 46 -9.44 -8.80 3.08
N ASN A 47 -10.26 -8.91 2.03
CA ASN A 47 -11.58 -9.53 2.11
C ASN A 47 -11.47 -11.06 2.30
N PRO A 48 -12.29 -11.66 3.18
CA PRO A 48 -12.33 -13.11 3.34
C PRO A 48 -12.56 -13.84 2.01
N GLY A 49 -11.78 -14.88 1.75
CA GLY A 49 -11.86 -15.68 0.52
C GLY A 49 -11.13 -15.11 -0.69
N VAL A 50 -10.46 -13.97 -0.55
CA VAL A 50 -9.52 -13.42 -1.55
C VAL A 50 -8.10 -13.55 -0.99
N LYS A 51 -7.13 -13.79 -1.87
CA LYS A 51 -5.73 -13.89 -1.45
C LYS A 51 -5.27 -12.56 -0.85
N THR A 52 -4.58 -12.63 0.28
CA THR A 52 -3.99 -11.44 0.89
C THR A 52 -2.74 -10.99 0.12
N LEU A 53 -2.25 -9.79 0.44
CA LEU A 53 -1.04 -9.27 -0.19
C LEU A 53 0.18 -10.12 0.18
N GLU A 54 0.24 -10.59 1.41
CA GLU A 54 1.30 -11.44 1.96
C GLU A 54 1.35 -12.78 1.21
N GLU A 55 0.18 -13.39 0.95
CA GLU A 55 0.07 -14.66 0.22
C GLU A 55 0.52 -14.56 -1.24
N VAL A 56 0.24 -13.43 -1.92
CA VAL A 56 0.66 -13.24 -3.32
C VAL A 56 2.08 -12.69 -3.45
N THR A 57 2.65 -12.14 -2.38
CA THR A 57 3.97 -11.48 -2.44
C THR A 57 5.10 -12.37 -2.97
N PRO A 58 5.25 -13.65 -2.54
CA PRO A 58 6.29 -14.53 -3.09
C PRO A 58 6.17 -14.70 -4.60
N GLN A 59 4.94 -14.85 -5.11
CA GLN A 59 4.68 -14.98 -6.54
C GLN A 59 5.05 -13.70 -7.28
N ILE A 60 4.61 -12.54 -6.79
CA ILE A 60 4.94 -11.25 -7.42
C ILE A 60 6.45 -11.01 -7.42
N CYS A 61 7.15 -11.29 -6.32
CA CYS A 61 8.60 -11.16 -6.24
C CYS A 61 9.32 -12.05 -7.27
N SER A 62 8.86 -13.30 -7.43
CA SER A 62 9.38 -14.23 -8.43
C SER A 62 9.16 -13.71 -9.85
N SER A 63 7.95 -13.23 -10.18
CA SER A 63 7.64 -12.63 -11.47
C SER A 63 8.49 -11.38 -11.77
N ILE A 64 8.81 -10.59 -10.73
CA ILE A 64 9.74 -9.46 -10.84
C ILE A 64 11.16 -9.93 -11.18
N ASP A 65 11.65 -10.99 -10.56
CA ASP A 65 12.98 -11.54 -10.87
C ASP A 65 13.03 -12.10 -12.30
N ILE A 66 11.93 -12.70 -12.78
CA ILE A 66 11.83 -13.17 -14.16
C ILE A 66 11.82 -11.99 -15.15
N ILE A 67 10.98 -10.97 -14.94
CA ILE A 67 10.90 -9.85 -15.90
C ILE A 67 12.21 -9.06 -15.96
N THR A 68 12.93 -8.94 -14.85
CA THR A 68 14.23 -8.27 -14.81
C THR A 68 15.28 -9.07 -15.59
N GLY A 69 15.32 -10.40 -15.46
CA GLY A 69 16.15 -11.25 -16.32
C GLY A 69 15.80 -11.14 -17.81
N LEU A 70 14.51 -10.99 -18.16
CA LEU A 70 14.09 -10.76 -19.55
C LEU A 70 14.54 -9.37 -20.07
N PHE A 71 14.64 -8.36 -19.20
CA PHE A 71 15.22 -7.07 -19.57
C PHE A 71 16.71 -7.19 -19.87
N ASP A 72 17.46 -7.96 -19.08
CA ASP A 72 18.89 -8.18 -19.32
C ASP A 72 19.12 -8.87 -20.68
N LEU A 73 18.29 -9.87 -21.01
CA LEU A 73 18.31 -10.51 -22.33
C LEU A 73 17.99 -9.51 -23.46
N SER A 74 16.97 -8.67 -23.27
CA SER A 74 16.57 -7.66 -24.26
C SER A 74 17.63 -6.58 -24.47
N GLU A 75 18.34 -6.21 -23.40
CA GLU A 75 19.41 -5.23 -23.42
C GLU A 75 20.62 -5.74 -24.22
N ALA A 76 20.96 -7.03 -24.10
CA ALA A 76 21.99 -7.67 -24.89
C ALA A 76 21.69 -7.65 -26.41
N CYS A 77 20.41 -7.61 -26.80
CA CYS A 77 20.01 -7.49 -28.21
C CYS A 77 20.22 -6.08 -28.78
N GLY A 78 20.42 -5.05 -27.94
CA GLY A 78 20.73 -3.69 -28.39
C GLY A 78 19.58 -2.92 -29.04
N TRP A 79 18.34 -3.41 -29.00
CA TRP A 79 17.19 -2.72 -29.62
C TRP A 79 16.78 -1.44 -28.89
N VAL A 80 17.11 -1.34 -27.59
CA VAL A 80 16.72 -0.23 -26.74
C VAL A 80 17.90 0.23 -25.89
N ASN A 81 17.97 1.54 -25.65
CA ASN A 81 18.96 2.12 -24.76
C ASN A 81 18.86 1.52 -23.33
N SER A 82 20.01 1.12 -22.77
CA SER A 82 20.14 0.54 -21.42
C SER A 82 19.49 1.37 -20.31
N LYS A 83 19.44 2.70 -20.46
CA LYS A 83 18.81 3.60 -19.49
C LYS A 83 17.31 3.32 -19.35
N ASN A 84 16.64 2.91 -20.43
CA ASN A 84 15.22 2.59 -20.37
C ASN A 84 14.95 1.36 -19.49
N PHE A 85 15.77 0.31 -19.63
CA PHE A 85 15.68 -0.88 -18.77
C PHE A 85 16.07 -0.57 -17.33
N SER A 86 17.07 0.29 -17.12
CA SER A 86 17.49 0.72 -15.77
C SER A 86 16.35 1.39 -15.00
N VAL A 87 15.60 2.31 -15.63
CA VAL A 87 14.43 2.95 -15.02
C VAL A 87 13.33 1.94 -14.70
N LEU A 88 13.10 0.94 -15.57
CA LEU A 88 12.12 -0.11 -15.31
C LEU A 88 12.55 -1.02 -14.15
N ARG A 89 13.82 -1.44 -14.11
CA ARG A 89 14.39 -2.24 -13.02
C ARG A 89 14.24 -1.53 -11.68
N GLU A 90 14.64 -0.25 -11.60
CA GLU A 90 14.43 0.56 -10.39
C GLU A 90 12.96 0.67 -9.99
N GLY A 91 12.06 0.73 -10.97
CA GLY A 91 10.62 0.73 -10.76
C GLY A 91 10.14 -0.57 -10.10
N TYR A 92 10.56 -1.72 -10.63
CA TYR A 92 10.20 -3.03 -10.09
C TYR A 92 10.88 -3.32 -8.75
N ASP A 93 12.12 -2.88 -8.54
CA ASP A 93 12.80 -2.99 -7.25
C ASP A 93 12.04 -2.24 -6.15
N LYS A 94 11.50 -1.05 -6.45
CA LYS A 94 10.65 -0.32 -5.51
C LYS A 94 9.37 -1.09 -5.17
N VAL A 95 8.80 -1.82 -6.13
CA VAL A 95 7.63 -2.70 -5.88
C VAL A 95 8.05 -3.85 -4.96
N LYS A 96 9.17 -4.52 -5.28
CA LYS A 96 9.69 -5.65 -4.50
C LYS A 96 9.98 -5.25 -3.06
N GLN A 97 10.69 -4.14 -2.85
CA GLN A 97 10.96 -3.58 -1.53
C GLN A 97 9.68 -3.22 -0.77
N TYR A 98 8.69 -2.64 -1.45
CA TYR A 98 7.42 -2.31 -0.83
C TYR A 98 6.70 -3.57 -0.29
N LEU A 99 6.66 -4.63 -1.09
CA LEU A 99 6.02 -5.90 -0.72
C LEU A 99 6.78 -6.61 0.41
N GLN A 100 8.12 -6.66 0.33
CA GLN A 100 8.96 -7.27 1.35
C GLN A 100 8.91 -6.52 2.68
N ASN A 101 8.91 -5.19 2.64
CA ASN A 101 8.78 -4.38 3.84
C ASN A 101 7.40 -4.52 4.47
N HIS A 102 6.33 -4.76 3.68
CA HIS A 102 5.04 -5.14 4.26
C HIS A 102 5.10 -6.49 5.00
N ASN A 103 5.84 -7.48 4.50
CA ASN A 103 6.03 -8.75 5.22
C ASN A 103 6.91 -8.61 6.49
N LEU A 104 7.91 -7.72 6.51
CA LEU A 104 8.81 -7.54 7.66
C LEU A 104 8.20 -6.75 8.81
N THR A 105 7.14 -6.00 8.54
CA THR A 105 6.50 -5.13 9.52
C THR A 105 5.18 -5.73 10.02
N GLU A 106 5.06 -7.05 10.05
CA GLU A 106 4.09 -7.76 10.92
C GLU A 106 4.63 -7.99 12.34
N ASN A 107 5.90 -7.69 12.62
CA ASN A 107 6.47 -7.67 13.99
C ASN A 107 6.62 -6.25 14.59
N GLN A 108 6.08 -5.23 13.93
CA GLN A 108 5.72 -3.95 14.54
C GLN A 108 4.39 -3.53 13.92
N PRO A 109 3.36 -3.10 14.67
CA PRO A 109 2.02 -2.95 14.14
C PRO A 109 1.97 -1.93 12.98
N LEU A 110 2.01 -2.43 11.74
CA LEU A 110 1.68 -1.66 10.55
C LEU A 110 0.18 -1.45 10.51
N LEU A 111 -0.21 -0.20 10.76
CA LEU A 111 -1.24 0.47 9.98
C LEU A 111 -2.51 -0.36 9.72
N GLY A 112 -3.15 -0.80 10.80
CA GLY A 112 -4.57 -0.53 10.89
C GLY A 112 -4.77 0.95 10.51
N SER A 113 -5.79 1.24 9.70
CA SER A 113 -6.21 2.58 9.30
C SER A 113 -5.87 3.66 10.35
N ARG A 114 -5.60 4.90 9.95
CA ARG A 114 -5.37 6.02 10.92
C ARG A 114 -6.40 6.03 12.07
N LYS A 115 -7.62 5.57 11.79
CA LYS A 115 -8.69 5.30 12.74
C LYS A 115 -8.38 4.22 13.78
N GLU A 116 -7.77 3.08 13.42
CA GLU A 116 -7.25 2.08 14.37
C GLU A 116 -6.19 2.67 15.30
N LYS A 117 -5.22 3.45 14.78
CA LYS A 117 -4.20 4.10 15.63
C LYS A 117 -4.83 5.06 16.65
N ILE A 118 -5.86 5.79 16.24
CA ILE A 118 -6.65 6.64 17.12
C ILE A 118 -7.37 5.77 18.17
N ARG A 119 -7.97 4.64 17.78
CA ARG A 119 -8.65 3.73 18.72
C ARG A 119 -7.68 3.14 19.74
N GLU A 120 -6.51 2.67 19.30
CA GLU A 120 -5.49 2.10 20.16
C GLU A 120 -4.99 3.14 21.17
N PHE A 121 -4.66 4.34 20.70
CA PHE A 121 -4.27 5.46 21.58
C PHE A 121 -5.35 5.79 22.62
N LEU A 122 -6.62 5.84 22.20
CA LEU A 122 -7.73 6.10 23.10
C LEU A 122 -8.00 4.96 24.09
N ASN A 123 -7.75 3.70 23.70
CA ASN A 123 -7.81 2.55 24.60
C ASN A 123 -6.71 2.59 25.67
N SER A 124 -5.47 2.89 25.27
CA SER A 124 -4.33 2.92 26.19
C SER A 124 -4.40 4.07 27.20
N ASN A 125 -4.91 5.23 26.79
CA ASN A 125 -4.98 6.42 27.64
C ASN A 125 -6.33 6.61 28.34
N GLY A 126 -7.33 5.75 28.08
CA GLY A 126 -8.67 5.86 28.66
C GLY A 126 -9.50 7.06 28.16
N GLY A 127 -8.96 7.80 27.19
CA GLY A 127 -9.57 8.94 26.51
C GLY A 127 -8.59 10.10 26.31
N ALA A 128 -8.80 10.93 25.28
CA ALA A 128 -7.90 12.04 24.98
C ALA A 128 -8.58 13.22 24.26
N PRO A 129 -8.11 14.47 24.44
CA PRO A 129 -8.53 15.62 23.67
C PRO A 129 -7.92 15.63 22.26
N THR A 130 -8.55 16.36 21.34
CA THR A 130 -8.11 16.44 19.92
C THR A 130 -6.65 16.88 19.76
N ARG A 131 -6.12 17.70 20.68
CA ARG A 131 -4.74 18.19 20.61
C ARG A 131 -3.73 17.07 20.84
N GLU A 132 -3.97 16.23 21.83
CA GLU A 132 -3.08 15.14 22.21
C GLU A 132 -3.07 14.06 21.12
N ILE A 133 -4.24 13.74 20.56
CA ILE A 133 -4.36 12.85 19.39
C ILE A 133 -3.59 13.41 18.19
N LEU A 134 -3.61 14.74 18.00
CA LEU A 134 -2.89 15.39 16.90
C LEU A 134 -1.36 15.35 17.09
N GLU A 135 -0.89 15.53 18.33
CA GLU A 135 0.52 15.42 18.70
C GLU A 135 1.01 13.98 18.54
N PHE A 136 0.23 12.99 18.96
CA PHE A 136 0.51 11.57 18.77
C PHE A 136 0.62 11.16 17.29
N LEU A 137 -0.20 11.74 16.41
CA LEU A 137 -0.21 11.41 14.98
C LEU A 137 0.91 12.09 14.16
N GLY A 138 1.83 12.83 14.80
CA GLY A 138 3.09 13.23 14.17
C GLY A 138 2.97 14.25 13.02
N GLY A 139 2.15 15.29 13.19
CA GLY A 139 2.22 16.51 12.37
C GLY A 139 1.71 16.43 10.92
N GLY A 140 1.16 15.30 10.48
CA GLY A 140 0.67 15.11 9.10
C GLY A 140 -0.77 15.58 8.82
N MET A 141 -1.48 16.17 9.80
CA MET A 141 -2.90 16.52 9.64
C MET A 141 -3.27 17.91 10.20
N SER A 142 -4.30 18.52 9.62
CA SER A 142 -4.96 19.70 10.19
C SER A 142 -5.99 19.28 11.24
N LYS A 143 -6.27 20.16 12.21
CA LYS A 143 -7.36 19.97 13.20
C LYS A 143 -8.71 19.68 12.54
N ARG A 144 -8.96 20.18 11.32
CA ARG A 144 -10.20 19.96 10.56
C ARG A 144 -10.31 18.52 10.06
N THR A 145 -9.21 17.97 9.55
CA THR A 145 -9.14 16.58 9.07
C THR A 145 -9.37 15.59 10.21
N LEU A 146 -8.71 15.85 11.36
CA LEU A 146 -8.86 15.01 12.55
C LEU A 146 -10.30 15.03 13.10
N ARG A 147 -10.96 16.20 13.16
CA ARG A 147 -12.36 16.28 13.59
C ARG A 147 -13.31 15.51 12.68
N ARG A 148 -13.05 15.48 11.37
CA ARG A 148 -13.84 14.71 10.41
C ARG A 148 -13.71 13.21 10.66
N GLU A 149 -12.48 12.72 10.81
CA GLU A 149 -12.23 11.29 11.08
C GLU A 149 -12.77 10.85 12.45
N LEU A 150 -12.61 11.67 13.48
CA LEU A 150 -13.23 11.42 14.80
C LEU A 150 -14.76 11.44 14.71
N GLY A 151 -15.35 12.31 13.89
CA GLY A 151 -16.80 12.34 13.66
C GLY A 151 -17.32 11.10 12.95
N GLU A 152 -16.55 10.52 12.02
CA GLU A 152 -16.86 9.23 11.41
C GLU A 152 -16.79 8.11 12.45
N LEU A 153 -15.73 8.08 13.28
CA LEU A 153 -15.60 7.07 14.35
C LEU A 153 -16.70 7.14 15.42
N VAL A 154 -17.20 8.34 15.73
CA VAL A 154 -18.35 8.52 16.62
C VAL A 154 -19.63 8.02 15.95
N ARG A 155 -19.81 8.29 14.66
CA ARG A 155 -20.97 7.83 13.89
C ARG A 155 -21.02 6.32 13.77
N ASP A 156 -19.85 5.69 13.58
CA ASP A 156 -19.68 4.24 13.46
C ASP A 156 -19.78 3.54 14.84
N GLY A 157 -20.06 4.28 15.92
CA GLY A 157 -20.23 3.74 17.27
C GLY A 157 -18.95 3.17 17.89
N ALA A 158 -17.78 3.59 17.40
CA ALA A 158 -16.50 3.05 17.85
C ALA A 158 -15.87 3.85 18.99
N ILE A 159 -16.16 5.15 19.05
CA ILE A 159 -15.73 6.06 20.12
C ILE A 159 -16.88 6.97 20.52
N GLU A 160 -16.86 7.44 21.75
CA GLU A 160 -17.80 8.40 22.29
C GLU A 160 -17.13 9.75 22.48
N ARG A 161 -17.85 10.83 22.14
CA ARG A 161 -17.41 12.20 22.36
C ARG A 161 -18.02 12.70 23.67
N MET A 162 -17.18 12.97 24.65
CA MET A 162 -17.56 13.45 25.98
C MET A 162 -17.19 14.93 26.17
N GLY A 163 -17.97 15.62 27.02
CA GLY A 163 -17.70 16.99 27.47
C GLY A 163 -18.57 18.08 26.85
N ARG A 164 -18.53 19.28 27.44
CA ARG A 164 -19.24 20.49 26.98
C ARG A 164 -18.26 21.60 26.61
N CYS A 165 -18.61 22.37 25.57
CA CYS A 165 -17.90 23.56 25.12
C CYS A 165 -16.41 23.29 24.79
N ASN A 166 -15.47 23.85 25.56
CA ASN A 166 -14.04 23.84 25.25
C ASN A 166 -13.28 22.60 25.76
N GLN A 167 -13.95 21.69 26.47
CA GLN A 167 -13.36 20.47 27.04
C GLN A 167 -13.91 19.21 26.35
N ILE A 168 -13.69 19.11 25.04
CA ILE A 168 -14.10 17.94 24.27
C ILE A 168 -12.97 16.90 24.32
N TYR A 169 -13.30 15.69 24.78
CA TYR A 169 -12.42 14.53 24.73
C TYR A 169 -13.16 13.31 24.19
N TYR A 170 -12.40 12.37 23.64
CA TYR A 170 -12.93 11.17 23.01
C TYR A 170 -12.52 9.96 23.84
N LYS A 171 -13.38 8.95 23.95
CA LYS A 171 -13.10 7.70 24.66
C LYS A 171 -13.65 6.51 23.87
N THR A 172 -13.04 5.34 23.97
CA THR A 172 -13.57 4.12 23.36
C THR A 172 -14.73 3.56 24.16
N LEU A 173 -15.73 3.01 23.46
CA LEU A 173 -16.85 2.30 24.08
C LEU A 173 -16.36 0.91 24.46
N GLN A 174 -16.00 0.71 25.73
CA GLN A 174 -15.85 -0.65 26.25
C GLN A 174 -17.25 -1.27 26.24
N LYS A 175 -17.39 -2.41 25.57
CA LYS A 175 -18.58 -3.26 25.69
C LYS A 175 -18.67 -3.64 27.16
N THR A 176 -19.56 -3.00 27.90
CA THR A 176 -19.91 -3.44 29.24
C THR A 176 -20.40 -4.87 29.09
N GLU A 177 -19.61 -5.83 29.56
CA GLU A 177 -20.09 -7.18 29.80
C GLU A 177 -21.24 -7.04 30.81
N ILE A 178 -22.47 -7.12 30.30
CA ILE A 178 -23.65 -7.23 31.16
C ILE A 178 -23.64 -8.67 31.65
N SER A 179 -23.29 -8.83 32.93
CA SER A 179 -23.49 -10.05 33.74
C SER A 179 -24.96 -10.41 33.85
#